data_AF-A0A522C240-F1
#
_entry.id   AF-A0A522C240-F1
#
_cell.length_a   1.000
_cell.length_b   1.000
_cell.length_c   1.000
_cell.angle_alpha   90.00
_cell.angle_beta   90.00
_cell.angle_gamma   90.00
#
_symmetry.space_group_name_H-M   'P 1'
#
loop_
_entity.id
_entity.type
_entity.pdbx_description
1 polymer ?
#
loop_
_entity_poly.entity_id
_entity_poly.type
_entity_poly.pdbx_seq_one_letter_code
_entity_poly.pdbx_strand_id
1 'polypeptide(L)'
;MEQTLVLVKPDALKNSLTGYVLSQLSEFHTGLRFAGAKIACVSRMLAEEHYAEHRGKVFYPSLIEYIMGLLHYPDAPERRRIIALVYQGPDAVQKIRDICGPTNPHVAREKRPGCIRALGTVVPLKDAAGNDVGERMDNLIHASAADDEAEREIKLWFRPGDFPPFMRSYLTEINKEEHYYFKDNNLYMTHEPGSVCLIAPGDVVWKSDFDVLRSMQQGLPAAAPLASVAAKYLINYTAE
;
A
#
# COMPACT_ATOMS: atom_id res chain seq x y z
N MET A 1 -13.53 5.84 -14.19
CA MET A 1 -12.32 5.32 -14.87
C MET A 1 -11.66 4.37 -13.90
N GLU A 2 -11.04 3.30 -14.40
CA GLU A 2 -10.34 2.33 -13.56
C GLU A 2 -9.09 2.97 -12.96
N GLN A 3 -8.76 2.56 -11.74
CA GLN A 3 -7.53 2.92 -11.05
C GLN A 3 -6.85 1.68 -10.49
N THR A 4 -5.53 1.73 -10.34
CA THR A 4 -4.74 0.65 -9.73
C THR A 4 -3.64 1.22 -8.84
N LEU A 5 -3.39 0.54 -7.71
CA LEU A 5 -2.26 0.84 -6.84
C LEU A 5 -1.01 0.15 -7.37
N VAL A 6 0.10 0.89 -7.37
CA VAL A 6 1.44 0.35 -7.58
C VAL A 6 2.33 0.71 -6.40
N LEU A 7 3.04 -0.27 -5.85
CA LEU A 7 4.09 -0.03 -4.85
C LEU A 7 5.44 -0.46 -5.41
N VAL A 8 6.37 0.49 -5.54
CA VAL A 8 7.78 0.21 -5.80
C VAL A 8 8.44 -0.13 -4.47
N LYS A 9 8.79 -1.40 -4.29
CA LYS A 9 9.19 -2.00 -3.01
C LYS A 9 10.65 -1.69 -2.65
N PRO A 10 11.06 -1.89 -1.37
CA PRO A 10 12.38 -1.45 -0.89
C PRO A 10 13.56 -2.07 -1.63
N ASP A 11 13.44 -3.30 -2.13
CA ASP A 11 14.45 -3.97 -2.96
C ASP A 11 14.69 -3.26 -4.29
N ALA A 12 13.66 -2.73 -4.94
CA ALA A 12 13.82 -1.96 -6.17
C ALA A 12 14.60 -0.66 -5.93
N LEU A 13 14.38 -0.02 -4.77
CA LEU A 13 15.13 1.17 -4.36
C LEU A 13 16.58 0.80 -4.00
N LYS A 14 16.79 -0.33 -3.31
CA LYS A 14 18.12 -0.85 -2.96
C LYS A 14 18.96 -1.17 -4.19
N ASN A 15 18.32 -1.69 -5.23
CA ASN A 15 18.97 -2.03 -6.50
C ASN A 15 19.05 -0.85 -7.48
N SER A 16 18.68 0.37 -7.05
CA SER A 16 18.69 1.59 -7.89
C SER A 16 17.84 1.46 -9.17
N LEU A 17 16.74 0.71 -9.12
CA LEU A 17 15.88 0.42 -10.28
C LEU A 17 14.73 1.43 -10.46
N THR A 18 14.62 2.45 -9.61
CA THR A 18 13.51 3.42 -9.64
C THR A 18 13.32 4.08 -11.00
N GLY A 19 14.39 4.58 -11.62
CA GLY A 19 14.30 5.24 -12.92
C GLY A 19 13.82 4.28 -14.01
N TYR A 20 14.28 3.03 -13.98
CA TYR A 20 13.87 1.98 -14.91
C TYR A 20 12.38 1.63 -14.73
N VAL A 21 11.95 1.41 -13.49
CA VAL A 21 10.54 1.12 -13.16
C VAL A 21 9.62 2.24 -13.62
N LEU A 22 9.95 3.50 -13.29
CA LEU A 22 9.14 4.64 -13.70
C LEU A 22 9.12 4.85 -15.22
N SER A 23 10.21 4.51 -15.91
CA SER A 23 10.24 4.54 -17.37
C SER A 23 9.25 3.52 -17.95
N GLN A 24 9.29 2.27 -17.49
CA GLN A 24 8.37 1.22 -17.93
C GLN A 24 6.89 1.56 -17.65
N LEU A 25 6.63 2.23 -16.53
CA LEU A 25 5.28 2.64 -16.11
C LEU A 25 4.88 4.03 -16.58
N SER A 26 5.63 4.66 -17.49
CA SER A 26 5.30 6.00 -17.99
C SER A 26 4.01 6.00 -18.79
N GLU A 27 3.35 7.15 -18.90
CA GLU A 27 2.15 7.33 -19.72
C GLU A 27 2.41 6.98 -21.20
N PHE A 28 3.64 7.19 -21.70
CA PHE A 28 4.02 6.79 -23.05
C PHE A 28 3.90 5.28 -23.29
N HIS A 29 4.32 4.46 -22.32
CA HIS A 29 4.28 3.00 -22.42
C HIS A 29 2.93 2.40 -22.03
N THR A 30 2.22 3.03 -21.10
CA THR A 30 0.98 2.50 -20.51
C THR A 30 -0.29 3.09 -21.11
N GLY A 31 -0.24 4.34 -21.59
CA GLY A 31 -1.41 5.18 -21.83
C GLY A 31 -2.18 5.56 -20.55
N LEU A 32 -1.61 5.30 -19.36
CA LEU A 32 -2.21 5.57 -18.06
C LEU A 32 -1.60 6.82 -17.43
N ARG A 33 -2.43 7.58 -16.72
CA ARG A 33 -2.03 8.82 -16.07
C ARG A 33 -1.71 8.58 -14.60
N PHE A 34 -0.75 9.32 -14.06
CA PHE A 34 -0.50 9.39 -12.63
C PHE A 34 -1.62 10.18 -11.95
N ALA A 35 -2.37 9.51 -11.07
CA ALA A 35 -3.44 10.12 -10.27
C ALA A 35 -2.97 10.52 -8.87
N GLY A 36 -1.96 9.83 -8.33
CA GLY A 36 -1.37 10.11 -7.03
C GLY A 36 0.01 9.49 -6.90
N ALA A 37 0.89 10.11 -6.10
CA ALA A 37 2.24 9.62 -5.83
C ALA A 37 2.71 10.06 -4.45
N LYS A 38 3.37 9.18 -3.69
CA LYS A 38 4.05 9.53 -2.43
C LYS A 38 5.20 8.59 -2.10
N ILE A 39 6.15 9.09 -1.31
CA ILE A 39 7.15 8.27 -0.63
C ILE A 39 6.60 7.93 0.75
N ALA A 40 6.66 6.65 1.13
CA ALA A 40 6.12 6.18 2.40
C ALA A 40 7.13 5.32 3.16
N CYS A 41 7.29 5.62 4.44
CA CYS A 41 7.74 4.67 5.45
C CYS A 41 6.52 3.83 5.87
N VAL A 42 6.62 2.51 5.71
CA VAL A 42 5.49 1.60 5.90
C VAL A 42 5.48 1.14 7.35
N SER A 43 4.42 1.50 8.09
CA SER A 43 4.20 0.99 9.45
C SER A 43 3.76 -0.47 9.41
N ARG A 44 3.94 -1.18 10.53
CA ARG A 44 3.45 -2.56 10.67
C ARG A 44 1.93 -2.65 10.43
N MET A 45 1.16 -1.72 10.98
CA MET A 45 -0.29 -1.64 10.76
C MET A 45 -0.63 -1.54 9.28
N LEU A 46 0.02 -0.64 8.54
CA LEU A 46 -0.23 -0.49 7.11
C LEU A 46 0.14 -1.75 6.32
N ALA A 47 1.28 -2.37 6.65
CA ALA A 47 1.73 -3.61 6.00
C ALA A 47 0.75 -4.78 6.26
N GLU A 48 0.28 -4.93 7.50
CA GLU A 48 -0.63 -6.01 7.90
C GLU A 48 -2.03 -5.83 7.34
N GLU A 49 -2.54 -4.60 7.26
CA GLU A 49 -3.81 -4.31 6.58
C GLU A 49 -3.71 -4.52 5.06
N HIS A 50 -2.58 -4.17 4.45
CA HIS A 50 -2.37 -4.35 3.01
C HIS A 50 -2.31 -5.84 2.64
N TYR A 51 -1.61 -6.65 3.43
CA TYR A 51 -1.44 -8.09 3.21
C TYR A 51 -2.35 -8.98 4.08
N ALA A 52 -3.48 -8.46 4.57
CA ALA A 52 -4.35 -9.18 5.51
C ALA A 52 -4.75 -10.58 5.03
N GLU A 53 -4.97 -10.75 3.72
CA GLU A 53 -5.34 -12.02 3.06
C GLU A 53 -4.25 -13.11 3.14
N HIS A 54 -3.01 -12.72 3.43
CA HIS A 54 -1.87 -13.64 3.55
C HIS A 54 -1.56 -14.04 4.99
N ARG A 55 -2.35 -13.55 5.97
CA ARG A 55 -2.17 -13.89 7.38
C ARG A 55 -2.19 -15.41 7.58
N GLY A 56 -1.22 -15.91 8.34
CA GLY A 56 -1.06 -17.35 8.61
C GLY A 56 -0.28 -18.14 7.56
N LYS A 57 0.12 -17.53 6.43
CA LYS A 57 1.06 -18.17 5.49
C LYS A 57 2.49 -18.14 6.05
N VAL A 58 3.28 -19.16 5.75
CA VAL A 58 4.67 -19.30 6.26
C VAL A 58 5.55 -18.10 5.89
N PHE A 59 5.37 -17.54 4.68
CA PHE A 59 6.12 -16.37 4.22
C PHE A 59 5.60 -15.04 4.76
N TYR A 60 4.44 -15.01 5.44
CA TYR A 60 3.77 -13.77 5.84
C TYR A 60 4.65 -12.87 6.75
N PRO A 61 5.30 -13.38 7.81
CA PRO A 61 6.17 -12.53 8.63
C PRO A 61 7.29 -11.86 7.81
N SER A 62 7.94 -12.64 6.94
CA SER A 62 9.00 -12.13 6.06
C SER A 62 8.48 -11.15 5.00
N LEU A 63 7.22 -11.29 4.55
CA LEU A 63 6.57 -10.35 3.64
C LEU A 63 6.31 -8.99 4.30
N ILE A 64 5.87 -8.99 5.56
CA ILE A 64 5.67 -7.77 6.35
C ILE A 64 7.01 -7.05 6.56
N GLU A 65 8.04 -7.76 7.01
CA GLU A 65 9.36 -7.17 7.21
C GLU A 65 10.01 -6.70 5.89
N TYR A 66 9.72 -7.36 4.78
CA TYR A 66 10.15 -6.95 3.44
C TYR A 66 9.51 -5.62 3.03
N ILE A 67 8.17 -5.49 3.07
CA ILE A 67 7.51 -4.25 2.61
C ILE A 67 7.86 -3.05 3.51
N MET A 68 8.13 -3.30 4.80
CA MET A 68 8.65 -2.31 5.74
C MET A 68 10.13 -1.96 5.51
N GLY A 69 10.83 -2.68 4.65
CA GLY A 69 12.25 -2.47 4.33
C GLY A 69 13.21 -2.97 5.42
N LEU A 70 12.73 -3.64 6.46
CA LEU A 70 13.53 -4.17 7.57
C LEU A 70 14.57 -5.18 7.07
N LEU A 71 14.20 -6.01 6.09
CA LEU A 71 15.09 -7.05 5.54
C LEU A 71 16.08 -6.51 4.51
N HIS A 72 15.84 -5.32 3.96
CA HIS A 72 16.71 -4.69 2.96
C HIS A 72 17.67 -3.68 3.59
N TYR A 73 17.23 -3.04 4.68
CA TYR A 73 17.94 -2.01 5.44
C TYR A 73 17.82 -2.23 6.96
N PRO A 74 18.43 -3.31 7.50
CA PRO A 74 18.35 -3.63 8.93
C PRO A 74 18.95 -2.52 9.80
N ASP A 75 20.07 -1.94 9.38
CA ASP A 75 20.82 -0.94 10.17
C ASP A 75 20.76 0.48 9.59
N ALA A 76 19.82 0.73 8.67
CA ALA A 76 19.70 2.01 7.97
C ALA A 76 18.22 2.46 7.87
N PRO A 77 17.57 2.81 9.00
CA PRO A 77 16.15 3.19 9.03
C PRO A 77 15.82 4.37 8.11
N GLU A 78 16.76 5.30 7.89
CA GLU A 78 16.60 6.43 6.98
C GLU A 78 16.46 6.03 5.50
N ARG A 79 16.78 4.77 5.17
CA ARG A 79 16.62 4.22 3.82
C ARG A 79 15.32 3.43 3.64
N ARG A 80 14.63 3.05 4.72
CA ARG A 80 13.40 2.24 4.72
C ARG A 80 12.24 3.05 4.15
N ARG A 81 11.94 2.84 2.88
CA ARG A 81 10.82 3.50 2.19
C ARG A 81 10.38 2.72 0.95
N ILE A 82 9.18 3.04 0.50
CA ILE A 82 8.62 2.63 -0.79
C ILE A 82 8.17 3.87 -1.57
N ILE A 83 7.87 3.68 -2.85
CA ILE A 83 7.13 4.67 -3.65
C ILE A 83 5.75 4.09 -3.93
N ALA A 84 4.70 4.75 -3.45
CA ALA A 84 3.32 4.41 -3.76
C ALA A 84 2.84 5.31 -4.91
N LEU A 85 2.22 4.70 -5.91
CA LEU A 85 1.70 5.36 -7.11
C LEU A 85 0.26 4.89 -7.35
N VAL A 86 -0.57 5.77 -7.88
CA VAL A 86 -1.88 5.40 -8.41
C VAL A 86 -1.95 5.78 -9.87
N TYR A 87 -2.31 4.81 -10.71
CA TYR A 87 -2.54 5.01 -12.13
C TYR A 87 -4.03 5.05 -12.42
N GLN A 88 -4.43 5.84 -13.42
CA GLN A 88 -5.81 5.96 -13.88
C GLN A 88 -5.88 5.88 -15.40
N GLY A 89 -6.83 5.09 -15.91
CA GLY A 89 -7.13 4.98 -17.33
C GLY A 89 -7.89 3.69 -17.67
N PRO A 90 -8.14 3.40 -18.94
CA PRO A 90 -8.78 2.15 -19.36
C PRO A 90 -7.87 0.95 -19.11
N ASP A 91 -8.40 -0.15 -18.56
CA ASP A 91 -7.69 -1.41 -18.29
C ASP A 91 -6.45 -1.23 -17.40
N ALA A 92 -6.53 -0.32 -16.43
CA ALA A 92 -5.39 0.12 -15.63
C ALA A 92 -4.71 -1.03 -14.87
N VAL A 93 -5.50 -1.84 -14.15
CA VAL A 93 -5.06 -3.03 -13.42
C VAL A 93 -4.37 -4.01 -14.37
N GLN A 94 -5.03 -4.37 -15.47
CA GLN A 94 -4.51 -5.36 -16.40
C GLN A 94 -3.20 -4.89 -17.06
N LYS A 95 -3.15 -3.67 -17.58
CA LYS A 95 -1.96 -3.10 -18.24
C LYS A 95 -0.75 -3.03 -17.30
N ILE A 96 -0.96 -2.54 -16.08
CA ILE A 96 0.11 -2.46 -15.08
C ILE A 96 0.61 -3.86 -14.69
N ARG A 97 -0.29 -4.83 -14.48
CA ARG A 97 0.10 -6.21 -14.19
C ARG A 97 0.89 -6.84 -15.35
N ASP A 98 0.52 -6.51 -16.59
CA ASP A 98 1.24 -6.98 -17.76
C ASP A 98 2.67 -6.43 -17.85
N ILE A 99 2.87 -5.15 -17.53
CA ILE A 99 4.21 -4.56 -17.47
C ILE A 99 5.02 -5.13 -16.31
N CYS A 100 4.38 -5.40 -15.16
CA CYS A 100 5.04 -6.00 -14.01
C CYS A 100 5.57 -7.40 -14.32
N GLY A 101 4.78 -8.24 -15.02
CA GLY A 101 5.12 -9.63 -15.30
C GLY A 101 4.69 -10.62 -14.21
N PRO A 102 5.00 -11.92 -14.40
CA PRO A 102 4.71 -12.98 -13.43
C PRO A 102 5.29 -12.70 -12.04
N THR A 103 4.57 -13.10 -10.98
CA THR A 103 4.96 -12.85 -9.58
C THR A 103 6.32 -13.45 -9.20
N ASN A 104 6.63 -14.65 -9.70
CA ASN A 104 7.90 -15.32 -9.48
C ASN A 104 8.95 -14.80 -10.49
N PRO A 105 10.07 -14.21 -10.03
CA PRO A 105 11.12 -13.69 -10.91
C PRO A 105 11.74 -14.71 -11.88
N HIS A 106 11.84 -16.00 -11.53
CA HIS A 106 12.33 -17.03 -12.45
C HIS A 106 11.36 -17.21 -13.63
N VAL A 107 10.08 -17.37 -13.31
CA VAL A 107 9.01 -17.46 -14.32
C VAL A 107 8.92 -16.17 -15.15
N ALA A 108 9.16 -15.01 -14.54
CA ALA A 108 9.17 -13.72 -15.22
C ALA A 108 10.27 -13.64 -16.29
N ARG A 109 11.50 -14.11 -15.97
CA ARG A 109 12.60 -14.18 -16.94
C ARG A 109 12.30 -15.10 -18.11
N GLU A 110 11.63 -16.22 -17.88
CA GLU A 110 11.29 -17.18 -18.92
C GLU A 110 10.14 -16.70 -19.80
N LYS A 111 9.03 -16.27 -19.20
CA LYS A 111 7.79 -15.97 -19.92
C LYS A 111 7.72 -14.55 -20.47
N ARG A 112 8.37 -13.59 -19.83
CA ARG A 112 8.36 -12.18 -20.23
C ARG A 112 9.71 -11.52 -19.93
N PRO A 113 10.79 -11.93 -20.64
CA PRO A 113 12.10 -11.31 -20.49
C PRO A 113 12.01 -9.79 -20.59
N GLY A 114 12.67 -9.08 -19.66
CA GLY A 114 12.66 -7.61 -19.64
C GLY A 114 11.44 -6.96 -18.96
N CYS A 115 10.46 -7.72 -18.45
CA CYS A 115 9.48 -7.15 -17.53
C CYS A 115 10.12 -6.76 -16.18
N ILE A 116 9.44 -5.93 -15.40
CA ILE A 116 9.98 -5.41 -14.13
C ILE A 116 10.39 -6.57 -13.20
N ARG A 117 9.52 -7.56 -13.00
CA ARG A 117 9.78 -8.67 -12.07
C ARG A 117 10.89 -9.62 -12.50
N ALA A 118 11.33 -9.59 -13.78
CA ALA A 118 12.46 -10.38 -14.25
C ALA A 118 13.80 -9.96 -13.60
N LEU A 119 13.85 -8.73 -13.06
CA LEU A 119 15.01 -8.20 -12.32
C LEU A 119 14.98 -8.53 -10.81
N GLY A 120 13.89 -9.14 -10.33
CA GLY A 120 13.75 -9.54 -8.92
C GLY A 120 14.49 -10.84 -8.58
N THR A 121 14.40 -11.28 -7.33
CA THR A 121 14.99 -12.55 -6.88
C THR A 121 14.02 -13.37 -6.04
N VAL A 122 14.27 -14.67 -5.95
CA VAL A 122 13.61 -15.56 -5.00
C VAL A 122 14.57 -15.78 -3.84
N VAL A 123 14.07 -15.61 -2.62
CA VAL A 123 14.85 -15.72 -1.38
C VAL A 123 14.33 -16.92 -0.60
N PRO A 124 15.17 -17.95 -0.33
CA PRO A 124 14.77 -19.06 0.52
C PRO A 124 14.55 -18.58 1.95
N LEU A 125 13.47 -19.05 2.57
CA LEU A 125 13.16 -18.80 3.97
C LEU A 125 13.65 -19.98 4.80
N LYS A 126 14.40 -19.68 5.85
CA LYS A 126 14.96 -20.68 6.76
C LYS A 126 14.39 -20.55 8.16
N ASP A 127 14.18 -21.68 8.82
CA ASP A 127 13.87 -21.70 10.26
C ASP A 127 15.14 -21.48 11.11
N ALA A 128 14.97 -21.47 12.44
CA ALA A 128 16.07 -21.30 13.39
C ALA A 128 17.12 -22.43 13.34
N ALA A 129 16.75 -23.61 12.81
CA ALA A 129 17.64 -24.74 12.61
C ALA A 129 18.33 -24.73 11.23
N GLY A 130 18.00 -23.75 10.38
CA GLY A 130 18.57 -23.57 9.05
C GLY A 130 17.88 -24.39 7.94
N ASN A 131 16.74 -25.02 8.23
CA ASN A 131 15.98 -25.79 7.24
C ASN A 131 15.15 -24.86 6.36
N ASP A 132 15.01 -25.20 5.08
CA ASP A 132 14.17 -24.45 4.15
C ASP A 132 12.68 -24.69 4.48
N VAL A 133 11.98 -23.61 4.81
CA VAL A 133 10.55 -23.63 5.19
C VAL A 133 9.65 -22.94 4.17
N GLY A 134 10.24 -22.31 3.16
CA GLY A 134 9.50 -21.68 2.07
C GLY A 134 10.37 -20.70 1.30
N GLU A 135 9.71 -19.82 0.56
CA GLU A 135 10.37 -18.81 -0.26
C GLU A 135 9.61 -17.49 -0.17
N ARG A 136 10.35 -16.39 -0.29
CA ARG A 136 9.81 -15.04 -0.49
C ARG A 136 10.27 -14.51 -1.84
N MET A 137 9.37 -13.83 -2.54
CA MET A 137 9.66 -13.18 -3.81
C MET A 137 10.01 -11.70 -3.59
N ASP A 138 11.29 -11.37 -3.74
CA ASP A 138 11.76 -9.98 -3.84
C ASP A 138 11.56 -9.55 -5.29
N ASN A 139 10.31 -9.22 -5.60
CA ASN A 139 9.85 -9.01 -6.97
C ASN A 139 9.70 -7.52 -7.33
N LEU A 140 10.33 -6.61 -6.58
CA LEU A 140 10.48 -5.19 -6.88
C LEU A 140 9.19 -4.34 -6.85
N ILE A 141 8.04 -4.91 -7.20
CA ILE A 141 6.81 -4.16 -7.47
C ILE A 141 5.54 -4.94 -7.06
N HIS A 142 4.66 -4.23 -6.36
CA HIS A 142 3.25 -4.61 -6.16
C HIS A 142 2.37 -3.92 -7.19
N ALA A 143 1.33 -4.62 -7.64
CA ALA A 143 0.22 -4.07 -8.41
C ALA A 143 -1.06 -4.79 -7.98
N SER A 144 -2.16 -4.06 -7.79
CA SER A 144 -3.46 -4.63 -7.42
C SER A 144 -3.88 -5.74 -8.41
N ALA A 145 -4.54 -6.81 -7.94
CA ALA A 145 -4.86 -7.94 -8.82
C ALA A 145 -6.21 -7.78 -9.55
N ALA A 146 -7.14 -7.03 -8.96
CA ALA A 146 -8.49 -6.77 -9.45
C ALA A 146 -8.98 -5.36 -9.07
N ASP A 147 -10.10 -4.90 -9.63
CA ASP A 147 -10.64 -3.55 -9.44
C ASP A 147 -11.10 -3.28 -8.00
N ASP A 148 -11.71 -4.28 -7.35
CA ASP A 148 -12.17 -4.20 -5.96
C ASP A 148 -10.99 -4.18 -4.98
N GLU A 149 -9.97 -4.99 -5.23
CA GLU A 149 -8.69 -4.92 -4.52
C GLU A 149 -8.02 -3.56 -4.72
N ALA A 150 -8.02 -3.03 -5.95
CA ALA A 150 -7.44 -1.73 -6.25
C ALA A 150 -8.12 -0.61 -5.46
N GLU A 151 -9.46 -0.60 -5.38
CA GLU A 151 -10.18 0.36 -4.55
C GLU A 151 -9.80 0.26 -3.07
N ARG A 152 -9.80 -0.96 -2.50
CA ARG A 152 -9.41 -1.21 -1.10
C ARG A 152 -8.02 -0.69 -0.83
N GLU A 153 -7.08 -1.07 -1.68
CA GLU A 153 -5.67 -0.72 -1.57
C GLU A 153 -5.44 0.78 -1.73
N ILE A 154 -6.03 1.43 -2.73
CA ILE A 154 -5.90 2.88 -2.92
C ILE A 154 -6.42 3.63 -1.69
N LYS A 155 -7.58 3.24 -1.17
CA LYS A 155 -8.14 3.83 0.05
C LYS A 155 -7.23 3.59 1.25
N LEU A 156 -6.56 2.44 1.36
CA LEU A 156 -5.63 2.16 2.44
C LEU A 156 -4.34 3.01 2.39
N TRP A 157 -3.88 3.41 1.20
CA TRP A 157 -2.60 4.12 1.02
C TRP A 157 -2.73 5.63 0.82
N PHE A 158 -3.88 6.10 0.32
CA PHE A 158 -4.10 7.49 -0.07
C PHE A 158 -5.35 8.08 0.57
N ARG A 159 -5.28 9.37 0.91
CA ARG A 159 -6.41 10.21 1.31
C ARG A 159 -7.01 10.83 0.04
N PRO A 160 -8.28 11.27 0.03
CA PRO A 160 -8.85 11.99 -1.11
C PRO A 160 -8.04 13.23 -1.52
N GLY A 161 -7.43 13.91 -0.54
CA GLY A 161 -6.57 15.08 -0.74
C GLY A 161 -5.28 14.79 -1.51
N ASP A 162 -4.87 13.53 -1.64
CA ASP A 162 -3.67 13.14 -2.40
C ASP A 162 -3.91 13.11 -3.92
N PHE A 163 -5.16 13.33 -4.36
CA PHE A 163 -5.57 13.31 -5.76
C PHE A 163 -6.05 14.69 -6.24
N PRO A 164 -5.76 15.07 -7.50
CA PRO A 164 -6.48 16.14 -8.17
C PRO A 164 -8.00 15.88 -8.11
N PRO A 165 -8.85 16.91 -7.92
CA PRO A 165 -10.30 16.71 -7.76
C PRO A 165 -10.95 15.88 -8.87
N PHE A 166 -10.52 16.06 -10.13
CA PHE A 166 -11.05 15.33 -11.29
C PHE A 166 -10.45 13.92 -11.49
N MET A 167 -9.53 13.50 -10.63
CA MET A 167 -8.92 12.16 -10.62
C MET A 167 -9.34 11.34 -9.40
N ARG A 168 -10.30 11.84 -8.60
CA ARG A 168 -10.92 11.05 -7.52
C ARG A 168 -11.97 10.12 -8.12
N SER A 169 -11.66 8.83 -8.18
CA SER A 169 -12.56 7.84 -8.78
C SER A 169 -13.60 7.29 -7.79
N TYR A 170 -13.35 7.43 -6.49
CA TYR A 170 -14.21 6.88 -5.43
C TYR A 170 -14.99 7.97 -4.70
N LEU A 171 -16.14 7.59 -4.14
CA LEU A 171 -17.01 8.51 -3.42
C LEU A 171 -16.32 9.13 -2.20
N THR A 172 -16.49 10.44 -2.06
CA THR A 172 -15.99 11.22 -0.94
C THR A 172 -17.09 11.99 -0.26
N GLU A 173 -16.91 12.31 1.02
CA GLU A 173 -17.80 13.16 1.80
C GLU A 173 -16.96 14.23 2.53
N ILE A 174 -17.52 15.42 2.72
CA ILE A 174 -16.90 16.45 3.56
C ILE A 174 -17.38 16.23 4.99
N ASN A 175 -16.46 16.02 5.91
CA ASN A 175 -16.76 15.99 7.33
C ASN A 175 -17.13 17.41 7.80
N LYS A 176 -18.31 17.60 8.37
CA LYS A 176 -18.82 18.94 8.70
C LYS A 176 -18.54 19.38 10.13
N GLU A 177 -18.53 18.45 11.08
CA GLU A 177 -18.71 18.80 12.50
C GLU A 177 -17.80 18.01 13.44
N GLU A 178 -17.54 16.73 13.14
CA GLU A 178 -16.91 15.81 14.09
C GLU A 178 -15.39 15.83 14.03
N HIS A 179 -14.72 15.49 15.12
CA HIS A 179 -13.30 15.11 15.09
C HIS A 179 -13.17 13.62 15.35
N TYR A 180 -12.24 12.97 14.65
CA TYR A 180 -11.91 11.56 14.87
C TYR A 180 -10.42 11.45 15.17
N TYR A 181 -10.09 10.93 16.35
CA TYR A 181 -8.74 10.70 16.81
C TYR A 181 -8.48 9.21 16.99
N PHE A 182 -7.24 8.81 16.75
CA PHE A 182 -6.77 7.44 16.89
C PHE A 182 -5.68 7.33 17.94
N LYS A 183 -5.79 6.35 18.82
CA LYS A 183 -4.73 5.97 19.77
C LYS A 183 -4.88 4.50 20.17
N ASP A 184 -3.79 3.74 20.13
CA ASP A 184 -3.72 2.35 20.62
C ASP A 184 -4.87 1.45 20.09
N ASN A 185 -5.19 1.58 18.79
CA ASN A 185 -6.31 0.88 18.13
C ASN A 185 -7.71 1.23 18.65
N ASN A 186 -7.86 2.37 19.32
CA ASN A 186 -9.13 2.93 19.77
C ASN A 186 -9.46 4.24 19.03
N LEU A 187 -10.76 4.47 18.86
CA LEU A 187 -11.33 5.65 18.24
C LEU A 187 -11.85 6.62 19.32
N TYR A 188 -11.50 7.91 19.20
CA TYR A 188 -11.92 8.96 20.13
C TYR A 188 -12.54 10.13 19.36
N MET A 189 -13.59 10.73 19.92
CA MET A 189 -14.24 11.92 19.32
C MET A 189 -13.66 13.24 19.84
N THR A 190 -12.87 13.16 20.91
CA THR A 190 -12.17 14.27 21.54
C THR A 190 -10.68 13.98 21.56
N HIS A 191 -9.86 15.04 21.55
CA HIS A 191 -8.42 14.89 21.61
C HIS A 191 -8.00 14.28 22.96
N GLU A 192 -7.27 13.16 22.89
CA GLU A 192 -6.57 12.56 24.02
C GLU A 192 -5.05 12.77 23.87
N PRO A 193 -4.29 13.01 24.94
CA PRO A 193 -2.83 13.10 24.87
C PRO A 193 -2.21 11.88 24.18
N GLY A 194 -1.42 12.13 23.14
CA GLY A 194 -0.77 11.10 22.32
C GLY A 194 -1.66 10.51 21.22
N SER A 195 -2.90 10.97 21.06
CA SER A 195 -3.74 10.60 19.92
C SER A 195 -3.36 11.36 18.66
N VAL A 196 -3.60 10.73 17.50
CA VAL A 196 -3.42 11.35 16.19
C VAL A 196 -4.79 11.71 15.63
N CYS A 197 -4.96 12.96 15.20
CA CYS A 197 -6.16 13.37 14.48
C CYS A 197 -6.21 12.67 13.12
N LEU A 198 -7.21 11.81 12.92
CA LEU A 198 -7.49 11.20 11.63
C LEU A 198 -8.25 12.17 10.72
N ILE A 199 -9.34 12.75 11.25
CA ILE A 199 -10.26 13.58 10.47
C ILE A 199 -10.73 14.75 11.35
N ALA A 200 -10.66 15.95 10.80
CA ALA A 200 -11.20 17.17 11.38
C ALA A 200 -12.34 17.75 10.52
N PRO A 201 -13.15 18.67 11.06
CA PRO A 201 -14.15 19.40 10.28
C PRO A 201 -13.51 20.11 9.08
N GLY A 202 -14.13 19.98 7.91
CA GLY A 202 -13.64 20.49 6.63
C GLY A 202 -12.85 19.47 5.80
N ASP A 203 -12.40 18.37 6.38
CA ASP A 203 -11.66 17.34 5.64
C ASP A 203 -12.55 16.61 4.63
N VAL A 204 -11.96 16.32 3.46
CA VAL A 204 -12.55 15.43 2.46
C VAL A 204 -12.11 13.99 2.75
N VAL A 205 -13.07 13.11 2.98
CA VAL A 205 -12.86 11.73 3.45
C VAL A 205 -13.42 10.75 2.42
N TRP A 206 -12.82 9.57 2.28
CA TRP A 206 -13.46 8.48 1.56
C TRP A 206 -14.78 8.14 2.24
N LYS A 207 -15.87 8.06 1.47
CA LYS A 207 -17.19 7.78 2.04
C LYS A 207 -17.19 6.49 2.86
N SER A 208 -16.56 5.43 2.34
CA SER A 208 -16.46 4.13 3.03
C SER A 208 -15.75 4.23 4.38
N ASP A 209 -14.71 5.04 4.48
CA ASP A 209 -13.95 5.20 5.72
C ASP A 209 -14.77 5.99 6.74
N PHE A 210 -15.51 7.00 6.26
CA PHE A 210 -16.38 7.78 7.13
C PHE A 210 -17.54 6.94 7.67
N ASP A 211 -18.12 6.07 6.84
CA ASP A 211 -19.18 5.14 7.23
C ASP A 211 -18.67 4.12 8.29
N VAL A 212 -17.41 3.66 8.18
CA VAL A 212 -16.75 2.84 9.21
C VAL A 212 -16.64 3.57 10.54
N LEU A 213 -16.14 4.81 10.53
CA LEU A 213 -15.94 5.60 11.75
C LEU A 213 -17.26 5.95 12.45
N ARG A 214 -18.30 6.30 11.69
CA ARG A 214 -19.65 6.56 12.21
C ARG A 214 -20.27 5.31 12.84
N SER A 215 -20.12 4.15 12.20
CA SER A 215 -20.60 2.89 12.74
C SER A 215 -19.94 2.58 14.09
N MET A 216 -18.61 2.75 14.17
CA MET A 216 -17.86 2.56 15.42
C MET A 216 -18.27 3.56 16.52
N GLN A 217 -18.44 4.84 16.18
CA GLN A 217 -18.92 5.86 17.11
C GLN A 217 -20.29 5.51 17.71
N GLN A 218 -21.18 4.91 16.91
CA GLN A 218 -22.52 4.48 17.32
C GLN A 218 -22.54 3.11 18.01
N GLY A 219 -21.39 2.43 18.15
CA GLY A 219 -21.32 1.06 18.68
C GLY A 219 -21.93 0.00 17.75
N LEU A 220 -22.09 0.32 16.46
CA LEU A 220 -22.62 -0.59 15.44
C LEU A 220 -21.51 -1.40 14.78
N PRO A 221 -21.80 -2.58 14.21
CA PRO A 221 -20.85 -3.33 13.40
C PRO A 221 -20.36 -2.49 12.21
N ALA A 222 -19.05 -2.36 12.08
CA ALA A 222 -18.43 -1.66 10.96
C ALA A 222 -18.02 -2.64 9.83
N ALA A 223 -18.03 -2.15 8.60
CA ALA A 223 -17.69 -2.95 7.42
C ALA A 223 -16.19 -3.31 7.31
N ALA A 224 -15.32 -2.60 8.05
CA ALA A 224 -13.88 -2.79 8.04
C ALA A 224 -13.28 -2.43 9.42
N PRO A 225 -12.09 -2.94 9.79
CA PRO A 225 -11.44 -2.61 11.05
C PRO A 225 -10.98 -1.15 11.09
N LEU A 226 -10.80 -0.59 12.29
CA LEU A 226 -10.35 0.80 12.45
C LEU A 226 -8.97 1.02 11.80
N ALA A 227 -8.10 0.02 11.86
CA ALA A 227 -6.78 0.02 11.28
C ALA A 227 -6.79 0.28 9.75
N SER A 228 -7.78 -0.23 9.01
CA SER A 228 -7.88 0.00 7.57
C SER A 228 -8.18 1.46 7.21
N VAL A 229 -8.79 2.19 8.15
CA VAL A 229 -9.00 3.64 8.04
C VAL A 229 -7.77 4.39 8.53
N ALA A 230 -7.31 4.10 9.74
CA ALA A 230 -6.26 4.85 10.44
C ALA A 230 -4.90 4.77 9.74
N ALA A 231 -4.52 3.63 9.15
CA ALA A 231 -3.17 3.39 8.64
C ALA A 231 -2.69 4.46 7.66
N LYS A 232 -3.55 4.93 6.74
CA LYS A 232 -3.21 5.98 5.75
C LYS A 232 -2.89 7.33 6.39
N TYR A 233 -3.48 7.60 7.56
CA TYR A 233 -3.29 8.85 8.27
C TYR A 233 -1.98 8.86 9.07
N LEU A 234 -1.48 7.67 9.40
CA LEU A 234 -0.23 7.44 10.14
C LEU A 234 0.98 7.21 9.22
N ILE A 235 0.81 7.25 7.89
CA ILE A 235 1.94 7.15 6.95
C ILE A 235 2.95 8.26 7.24
N ASN A 236 4.23 7.88 7.39
CA ASN A 236 5.34 8.75 7.75
C ASN A 236 5.26 9.38 9.16
N TYR A 237 4.30 8.97 9.99
CA TYR A 237 4.33 9.29 11.42
C TYR A 237 5.24 8.27 12.11
N THR A 238 6.29 8.74 12.77
CA THR A 238 7.12 7.90 13.63
C THR A 238 6.35 7.66 14.93
N ALA A 239 5.82 6.46 15.09
CA ALA A 239 5.39 5.93 16.38
C ALA A 239 6.37 4.81 16.79
N GLU A 240 7.65 5.17 16.89
CA GLU A 240 8.66 4.41 17.65
C GLU A 240 9.35 5.39 18.60
#